data_AF-A0A353R7Q1-F1
#
_entry.id   AF-A0A353R7Q1-F1
#
_cell.length_a   1.000
_cell.length_b   1.000
_cell.length_c   1.000
_cell.angle_alpha   90.00
_cell.angle_beta   90.00
_cell.angle_gamma   90.00
#
_symmetry.space_group_name_H-M   'P 1'
#
loop_
_entity.id
_entity.type
_entity.pdbx_description
1 polymer ?
#
loop_
_entity_poly.entity_id
_entity_poly.type
_entity_poly.pdbx_seq_one_letter_code
_entity_poly.pdbx_strand_id
1 'polypeptide(L)'
;STGKPKGVMIRHLSLAAKVHWQVHDLEITPKDANICHPSFSFDASVDDLFGPLAGGALVHILSEDMRQNMVELYRYTVDNHITGGSFSTQFGLGLVNQFELPLRYIVMGGEKMVPVKKRNVQIINGYGPTEFTVCSSYHKVDQARDTENIPIGKPVPNTWSYVLDSRQQLLPPGIPGELCLAGRQTALGYWKREDLTGERFIPNPYAHTKDDAILYRTGDLVRWNAKGELEYMGRIDSQIKLRGFRIELGEIETMMSGYQGIASAVADVKEFGGAQQLVGYYIVEPFGKVDPVALESYLRSSLTEYMVPSAFVEMKTFPLTPNGKVNRKLLPLPEMVREHPYVAPGNKLEENLCTIFADILQLEKVGILDDFFRIGGTSMSAIKAIIRIINLGHDIKYGDLFEHKTPKAIAMFLSESAKSKAIEKKHSGKKGIADYDYTAINQLLAKARPQLWDGYKPMEVGDVLLTGATGYLGMHLLKELIEHEDNVIYCMVRSKGVLTPERRLKSQLMYYFSDTCDELFGKRIIPVDGDITNTGTLESLKGLGIGTVYNCAAVVKHYAAGDELEKINVEGVSNLVDFCRSDNARLIQISTVSISGMRTRDTLGNKVLDEGALYI
;
A
#
# COMPACT_ATOMS: atom_id res chain seq x y z
N SER A 1 16.05 -17.23 -7.26
CA SER A 1 15.38 -16.85 -6.00
C SER A 1 14.84 -18.11 -5.35
N THR A 2 14.97 -18.28 -4.04
CA THR A 2 14.40 -19.43 -3.27
C THR A 2 12.90 -19.26 -2.97
N GLY A 3 12.25 -18.23 -3.54
CA GLY A 3 10.83 -17.93 -3.33
C GLY A 3 10.47 -17.48 -1.91
N LYS A 4 11.44 -16.95 -1.14
CA LYS A 4 11.22 -16.38 0.20
C LYS A 4 11.71 -14.93 0.24
N PRO A 5 11.01 -14.02 0.94
CA PRO A 5 11.48 -12.66 1.15
C PRO A 5 12.88 -12.63 1.77
N LYS A 6 13.68 -11.63 1.38
CA LYS A 6 15.03 -11.40 1.90
C LYS A 6 15.13 -9.98 2.47
N GLY A 7 15.34 -9.88 3.77
CA GLY A 7 15.51 -8.58 4.44
C GLY A 7 16.90 -8.00 4.18
N VAL A 8 16.99 -6.79 3.64
CA VAL A 8 18.26 -6.09 3.40
C VAL A 8 18.64 -5.28 4.63
N MET A 9 19.84 -5.49 5.16
CA MET A 9 20.33 -4.77 6.33
C MET A 9 21.14 -3.53 5.93
N ILE A 10 20.54 -2.34 6.07
CA ILE A 10 21.21 -1.06 5.79
C ILE A 10 21.94 -0.55 7.04
N ARG A 11 23.16 -0.06 6.86
CA ARG A 11 23.96 0.53 7.96
C ARG A 11 23.62 2.01 8.09
N HIS A 12 23.68 2.55 9.31
CA HIS A 12 23.56 4.00 9.53
C HIS A 12 24.59 4.81 8.72
N LEU A 13 25.82 4.31 8.57
CA LEU A 13 26.85 4.95 7.74
C LEU A 13 26.43 5.00 6.26
N SER A 14 25.84 3.93 5.73
CA SER A 14 25.34 3.86 4.36
C SER A 14 24.23 4.88 4.13
N LEU A 15 23.30 4.97 5.08
CA LEU A 15 22.24 5.98 5.09
C LEU A 15 22.80 7.41 5.16
N ALA A 16 23.76 7.68 6.05
CA ALA A 16 24.37 9.00 6.19
C ALA A 16 25.11 9.43 4.93
N ALA A 17 25.87 8.53 4.30
CA ALA A 17 26.56 8.79 3.03
C ALA A 17 25.55 9.16 1.93
N LYS A 18 24.45 8.41 1.85
CA LYS A 18 23.34 8.67 0.94
C LYS A 18 22.73 10.05 1.16
N VAL A 19 22.33 10.34 2.41
CA VAL A 19 21.66 11.61 2.76
C VAL A 19 22.56 12.80 2.48
N HIS A 20 23.85 12.70 2.80
CA HIS A 20 24.81 13.78 2.59
C HIS A 20 24.93 14.17 1.12
N TRP A 21 25.09 13.20 0.21
CA TRP A 21 25.18 13.53 -1.21
C TRP A 21 23.86 14.05 -1.75
N GLN A 22 22.72 13.52 -1.31
CA GLN A 22 21.41 13.98 -1.78
C GLN A 22 21.18 15.45 -1.44
N VAL A 23 21.48 15.86 -0.18
CA VAL A 23 21.37 17.27 0.24
C VAL A 23 22.28 18.16 -0.59
N HIS A 24 23.51 17.73 -0.85
CA HIS A 24 24.48 18.48 -1.64
C HIS A 24 24.05 18.61 -3.12
N ASP A 25 23.79 17.50 -3.80
CA ASP A 25 23.59 17.45 -5.26
C ASP A 25 22.22 17.96 -5.70
N LEU A 26 21.22 17.85 -4.83
CA LEU A 26 19.90 18.44 -5.01
C LEU A 26 19.80 19.84 -4.37
N GLU A 27 20.86 20.36 -3.76
CA GLU A 27 20.92 21.69 -3.15
C GLU A 27 19.71 21.95 -2.23
N ILE A 28 19.43 20.98 -1.34
CA ILE A 28 18.28 21.07 -0.43
C ILE A 28 18.54 22.14 0.63
N THR A 29 17.55 23.01 0.86
CA THR A 29 17.62 24.10 1.84
C THR A 29 16.38 24.17 2.72
N PRO A 30 16.38 24.93 3.82
CA PRO A 30 15.18 25.16 4.63
C PRO A 30 14.02 25.88 3.93
N LYS A 31 14.21 26.34 2.69
CA LYS A 31 13.15 26.93 1.86
C LYS A 31 12.41 25.88 1.03
N ASP A 32 12.91 24.65 0.98
CA ASP A 32 12.28 23.55 0.26
C ASP A 32 11.17 22.90 1.10
N ALA A 33 10.18 22.33 0.39
CA ALA A 33 9.13 21.50 0.95
C ALA A 33 8.98 20.25 0.08
N ASN A 34 9.23 19.08 0.65
CA ASN A 34 9.18 17.82 -0.07
C ASN A 34 7.92 17.03 0.27
N ILE A 35 7.33 16.40 -0.73
CA ILE A 35 6.32 15.36 -0.54
C ILE A 35 7.01 14.01 -0.30
N CYS A 36 6.51 13.23 0.66
CA CYS A 36 6.82 11.81 0.83
C CYS A 36 5.77 10.95 0.14
N HIS A 37 5.97 10.70 -1.15
CA HIS A 37 5.05 9.91 -1.97
C HIS A 37 5.24 8.39 -1.83
N PRO A 38 6.47 7.85 -1.87
CA PRO A 38 6.66 6.40 -1.74
C PRO A 38 6.17 5.90 -0.38
N SER A 39 5.65 4.67 -0.37
CA SER A 39 5.31 3.98 0.87
C SER A 39 6.57 3.79 1.74
N PHE A 40 6.41 3.82 3.07
CA PHE A 40 7.49 3.55 4.02
C PHE A 40 8.06 2.13 3.87
N SER A 41 7.30 1.21 3.27
CA SER A 41 7.76 -0.14 2.92
C SER A 41 8.67 -0.17 1.69
N PHE A 42 8.85 0.95 1.00
CA PHE A 42 9.76 1.10 -0.12
C PHE A 42 10.93 2.02 0.26
N ASP A 43 12.14 1.59 -0.05
CA ASP A 43 13.36 2.28 0.33
C ASP A 43 13.46 3.69 -0.28
N ALA A 44 12.80 3.97 -1.41
CA ALA A 44 12.70 5.33 -1.96
C ALA A 44 12.04 6.35 -1.00
N SER A 45 11.26 5.93 0.01
CA SER A 45 10.77 6.84 1.04
C SER A 45 11.90 7.52 1.83
N VAL A 46 13.09 6.89 1.88
CA VAL A 46 14.30 7.47 2.48
C VAL A 46 14.82 8.68 1.69
N ASP A 47 14.55 8.78 0.38
CA ASP A 47 14.81 10.00 -0.41
C ASP A 47 13.95 11.16 0.06
N ASP A 48 12.67 10.93 0.32
CA ASP A 48 11.74 12.01 0.64
C ASP A 48 11.72 12.39 2.13
N LEU A 49 12.20 11.50 3.01
CA LEU A 49 12.26 11.75 4.45
C LEU A 49 13.60 12.37 4.85
N PHE A 50 14.67 11.59 4.75
CA PHE A 50 15.92 11.93 5.44
C PHE A 50 16.75 13.00 4.72
N GLY A 51 16.74 13.02 3.38
CA GLY A 51 17.41 14.08 2.61
C GLY A 51 16.86 15.47 2.95
N PRO A 52 15.55 15.71 2.74
CA PRO A 52 14.88 16.95 3.11
C PRO A 52 15.10 17.36 4.57
N LEU A 53 14.85 16.45 5.52
CA LEU A 53 15.01 16.75 6.96
C LEU A 53 16.46 17.13 7.31
N ALA A 54 17.46 16.45 6.74
CA ALA A 54 18.87 16.78 6.97
C ALA A 54 19.28 18.13 6.34
N GLY A 55 18.63 18.53 5.24
CA GLY A 55 18.79 19.86 4.64
C GLY A 55 17.97 20.97 5.31
N GLY A 56 17.19 20.64 6.35
CA GLY A 56 16.32 21.56 7.08
C GLY A 56 14.99 21.89 6.38
N ALA A 57 14.65 21.17 5.32
CA ALA A 57 13.41 21.34 4.56
C ALA A 57 12.19 20.75 5.29
N LEU A 58 10.99 21.20 4.91
CA LEU A 58 9.73 20.64 5.39
C LEU A 58 9.39 19.34 4.65
N VAL A 59 8.83 18.34 5.34
CA VAL A 59 8.35 17.09 4.74
C VAL A 59 6.85 16.94 4.94
N HIS A 60 6.13 16.73 3.84
CA HIS A 60 4.70 16.49 3.78
C HIS A 60 4.42 15.00 3.60
N ILE A 61 3.86 14.36 4.62
CA ILE A 61 3.47 12.95 4.57
C ILE A 61 2.05 12.87 4.02
N LEU A 62 1.89 12.16 2.89
CA LEU A 62 0.60 12.00 2.24
C LEU A 62 -0.21 10.85 2.84
N SER A 63 -1.54 10.98 2.81
CA SER A 63 -2.43 9.84 3.02
C SER A 63 -2.35 8.86 1.85
N GLU A 64 -2.71 7.60 2.09
CA GLU A 64 -2.69 6.56 1.06
C GLU A 64 -3.62 6.90 -0.12
N ASP A 65 -4.82 7.43 0.16
CA ASP A 65 -5.77 7.85 -0.87
C ASP A 65 -5.20 8.94 -1.79
N MET A 66 -4.48 9.91 -1.22
CA MET A 66 -3.89 11.02 -1.98
C MET A 66 -2.73 10.54 -2.87
N ARG A 67 -1.94 9.54 -2.43
CA ARG A 67 -0.83 8.98 -3.22
C ARG A 67 -1.29 8.41 -4.56
N GLN A 68 -2.52 7.89 -4.63
CA GLN A 68 -3.11 7.30 -5.83
C GLN A 68 -3.92 8.32 -6.66
N ASN A 69 -4.21 9.50 -6.11
CA ASN A 69 -5.02 10.52 -6.74
C ASN A 69 -4.16 11.67 -7.31
N MET A 70 -3.77 11.56 -8.59
CA MET A 70 -2.91 12.56 -9.25
C MET A 70 -3.50 13.99 -9.25
N VAL A 71 -4.84 14.13 -9.31
CA VAL A 71 -5.50 15.46 -9.33
C VAL A 71 -5.41 16.12 -7.96
N GLU A 72 -5.71 15.36 -6.91
CA GLU A 72 -5.62 15.84 -5.54
C GLU A 72 -4.17 16.12 -5.15
N LEU A 73 -3.25 15.23 -5.54
CA LEU A 73 -1.81 15.42 -5.38
C LEU A 73 -1.32 16.69 -6.09
N TYR A 74 -1.77 16.96 -7.31
CA TYR A 74 -1.45 18.19 -8.03
C TYR A 74 -1.93 19.43 -7.26
N ARG A 75 -3.20 19.45 -6.83
CA ARG A 75 -3.76 20.56 -6.05
C ARG A 75 -2.97 20.77 -4.75
N TYR A 76 -2.70 19.70 -4.03
CA TYR A 76 -1.91 19.73 -2.80
C TYR A 76 -0.50 20.28 -3.04
N THR A 77 0.14 19.88 -4.14
CA THR A 77 1.48 20.37 -4.55
C THR A 77 1.48 21.88 -4.75
N VAL A 78 0.44 22.41 -5.42
CA VAL A 78 0.29 23.86 -5.66
C VAL A 78 -0.02 24.61 -4.37
N ASP A 79 -1.02 24.16 -3.61
CA ASP A 79 -1.54 24.84 -2.42
C ASP A 79 -0.51 24.89 -1.28
N ASN A 80 0.39 23.90 -1.21
CA ASN A 80 1.42 23.80 -0.17
C ASN A 80 2.82 24.19 -0.65
N HIS A 81 2.96 24.75 -1.85
CA HIS A 81 4.23 25.21 -2.41
C HIS A 81 5.35 24.16 -2.38
N ILE A 82 4.99 22.92 -2.71
CA ILE A 82 5.95 21.80 -2.72
C ILE A 82 7.01 22.05 -3.79
N THR A 83 8.28 21.80 -3.45
CA THR A 83 9.44 22.01 -4.32
C THR A 83 10.06 20.71 -4.81
N GLY A 84 9.85 19.57 -4.14
CA GLY A 84 10.45 18.29 -4.53
C GLY A 84 9.69 17.05 -4.09
N GLY A 85 10.05 15.91 -4.68
CA GLY A 85 9.55 14.59 -4.29
C GLY A 85 10.05 13.48 -5.21
N SER A 86 9.95 12.24 -4.73
CA SER A 86 10.36 11.04 -5.44
C SER A 86 9.16 10.18 -5.83
N PHE A 87 9.16 9.64 -7.04
CA PHE A 87 8.05 8.88 -7.59
C PHE A 87 8.56 7.66 -8.36
N SER A 88 7.70 6.65 -8.52
CA SER A 88 7.95 5.64 -9.53
C SER A 88 7.97 6.29 -10.91
N THR A 89 8.81 5.79 -11.82
CA THR A 89 8.95 6.35 -13.18
C THR A 89 7.59 6.50 -13.86
N GLN A 90 6.73 5.48 -13.85
CA GLN A 90 5.41 5.58 -14.45
C GLN A 90 4.50 6.64 -13.83
N PHE A 91 4.43 6.70 -12.50
CA PHE A 91 3.56 7.67 -11.83
C PHE A 91 4.05 9.10 -12.05
N GLY A 92 5.35 9.34 -11.85
CA GLY A 92 5.96 10.65 -12.07
C GLY A 92 5.77 11.14 -13.51
N LEU A 93 5.98 10.26 -14.50
CA LEU A 93 5.71 10.58 -15.91
C LEU A 93 4.23 10.88 -16.17
N GLY A 94 3.31 10.14 -15.55
CA GLY A 94 1.88 10.44 -15.61
C GLY A 94 1.57 11.84 -15.11
N LEU A 95 2.13 12.20 -13.95
CA LEU A 95 1.91 13.49 -13.30
C LEU A 95 2.45 14.66 -14.14
N VAL A 96 3.73 14.63 -14.52
CA VAL A 96 4.34 15.70 -15.33
C VAL A 96 3.72 15.78 -16.72
N ASN A 97 3.14 14.69 -17.24
CA ASN A 97 2.50 14.72 -18.56
C ASN A 97 1.14 15.39 -18.56
N GLN A 98 0.44 15.33 -17.44
CA GLN A 98 -0.91 15.85 -17.27
C GLN A 98 -0.92 17.25 -16.69
N PHE A 99 0.05 17.59 -15.84
CA PHE A 99 0.07 18.83 -15.08
C PHE A 99 1.41 19.54 -15.20
N GLU A 100 1.36 20.87 -15.21
CA GLU A 100 2.54 21.71 -15.01
C GLU A 100 2.78 21.86 -13.50
N LEU A 101 3.70 21.06 -12.98
CA LEU A 101 4.00 21.03 -11.55
C LEU A 101 4.92 22.19 -11.17
N PRO A 102 4.61 22.95 -10.09
CA PRO A 102 5.47 24.01 -9.57
C PRO A 102 6.67 23.47 -8.77
N LEU A 103 7.17 22.28 -9.13
CA LEU A 103 8.29 21.62 -8.47
C LEU A 103 9.63 22.16 -9.00
N ARG A 104 10.61 22.29 -8.12
CA ARG A 104 12.02 22.52 -8.49
C ARG A 104 12.62 21.28 -9.12
N TYR A 105 12.37 20.11 -8.53
CA TYR A 105 12.84 18.83 -9.04
C TYR A 105 11.84 17.70 -8.80
N ILE A 106 11.93 16.66 -9.61
CA ILE A 106 11.22 15.41 -9.43
C ILE A 106 12.18 14.25 -9.67
N VAL A 107 12.36 13.39 -8.67
CA VAL A 107 13.16 12.16 -8.80
C VAL A 107 12.23 11.04 -9.24
N MET A 108 12.59 10.37 -10.32
CA MET A 108 11.86 9.24 -10.88
C MET A 108 12.76 8.03 -10.92
N GLY A 109 12.29 6.91 -10.39
CA GLY A 109 13.09 5.69 -10.33
C GLY A 109 12.26 4.42 -10.26
N GLY A 110 12.97 3.30 -10.17
CA GLY A 110 12.36 1.98 -10.06
C GLY A 110 12.07 1.30 -11.40
N GLU A 111 12.11 1.99 -12.54
CA GLU A 111 11.94 1.42 -13.89
C GLU A 111 12.79 2.18 -14.91
N LYS A 112 12.99 1.57 -16.10
CA LYS A 112 13.68 2.25 -17.21
C LYS A 112 12.87 3.49 -17.63
N MET A 113 13.53 4.65 -17.66
CA MET A 113 12.91 5.89 -18.10
C MET A 113 12.77 5.93 -19.63
N VAL A 114 11.63 6.41 -20.10
CA VAL A 114 11.35 6.68 -21.52
C VAL A 114 11.61 8.16 -21.83
N PRO A 115 11.78 8.54 -23.11
CA PRO A 115 11.94 9.94 -23.48
C PRO A 115 10.83 10.83 -22.89
N VAL A 116 11.23 12.00 -22.39
CA VAL A 116 10.34 12.95 -21.73
C VAL A 116 10.21 14.22 -22.55
N LYS A 117 9.01 14.78 -22.59
CA LYS A 117 8.79 16.11 -23.18
C LYS A 117 9.36 17.18 -22.26
N LYS A 118 9.66 18.35 -22.82
CA LYS A 118 10.09 19.51 -22.04
C LYS A 118 9.03 19.94 -21.03
N ARG A 119 9.43 20.09 -19.76
CA ARG A 119 8.64 20.53 -18.61
C ARG A 119 9.37 21.62 -17.83
N ASN A 120 8.62 22.31 -16.97
CA ASN A 120 9.16 23.36 -16.10
C ASN A 120 9.90 22.83 -14.86
N VAL A 121 9.71 21.55 -14.53
CA VAL A 121 10.39 20.86 -13.42
C VAL A 121 11.68 20.18 -13.91
N GLN A 122 12.73 20.16 -13.09
CA GLN A 122 13.90 19.32 -13.35
C GLN A 122 13.57 17.84 -13.11
N ILE A 123 13.52 17.05 -14.19
CA ILE A 123 13.35 15.59 -14.10
C ILE A 123 14.70 14.94 -13.82
N ILE A 124 14.75 14.05 -12.83
CA ILE A 124 15.95 13.31 -12.42
C ILE A 124 15.66 11.81 -12.51
N ASN A 125 16.41 11.09 -13.34
CA ASN A 125 16.35 9.63 -13.40
C ASN A 125 17.26 9.04 -12.30
N GLY A 126 16.67 8.51 -11.25
CA GLY A 126 17.36 7.87 -10.13
C GLY A 126 17.45 6.35 -10.31
N TYR A 127 18.63 5.79 -10.05
CA TYR A 127 18.86 4.35 -10.07
C TYR A 127 19.59 3.91 -8.80
N GLY A 128 19.05 2.88 -8.16
CA GLY A 128 19.77 2.10 -7.18
C GLY A 128 18.98 0.85 -6.78
N PRO A 129 19.69 -0.21 -6.38
CA PRO A 129 19.09 -1.32 -5.66
C PRO A 129 19.04 -1.05 -4.16
N THR A 130 18.11 -1.69 -3.45
CA THR A 130 18.01 -1.62 -1.98
C THR A 130 19.30 -2.01 -1.28
N GLU A 131 20.00 -3.02 -1.78
CA GLU A 131 21.31 -3.47 -1.27
C GLU A 131 22.43 -2.43 -1.37
N PHE A 132 22.20 -1.32 -2.06
CA PHE A 132 23.11 -0.19 -2.17
C PHE A 132 22.47 1.12 -1.69
N THR A 133 21.55 1.03 -0.72
CA THR A 133 20.93 2.17 -0.04
C THR A 133 20.29 3.16 -1.01
N VAL A 134 19.13 2.77 -1.55
CA VAL A 134 18.20 3.61 -2.33
C VAL A 134 18.68 3.97 -3.73
N CYS A 135 19.73 4.79 -3.85
CA CYS A 135 20.17 5.37 -5.11
C CYS A 135 21.70 5.40 -5.19
N SER A 136 22.25 4.76 -6.22
CA SER A 136 23.68 4.65 -6.51
C SER A 136 24.13 5.57 -7.64
N SER A 137 23.21 6.00 -8.49
CA SER A 137 23.49 6.93 -9.60
C SER A 137 22.24 7.71 -9.97
N TYR A 138 22.43 8.92 -10.50
CA TYR A 138 21.33 9.68 -11.09
C TYR A 138 21.74 10.41 -12.36
N HIS A 139 20.76 10.73 -13.18
CA HIS A 139 20.91 11.58 -14.36
C HIS A 139 19.89 12.72 -14.33
N LYS A 140 20.37 13.97 -14.30
CA LYS A 140 19.52 15.16 -14.50
C LYS A 140 19.19 15.22 -15.99
N VAL A 141 17.93 14.94 -16.34
CA VAL A 141 17.50 14.81 -17.73
C VAL A 141 17.63 16.16 -18.45
N ASP A 142 18.39 16.16 -19.55
CA ASP A 142 18.44 17.29 -20.48
C ASP A 142 17.20 17.28 -21.37
N GLN A 143 16.17 17.98 -20.92
CA GLN A 143 14.86 18.04 -21.57
C GLN A 143 14.85 18.83 -22.90
N ALA A 144 15.98 19.45 -23.27
CA ALA A 144 16.13 20.10 -24.58
C ALA A 144 16.57 19.10 -25.67
N ARG A 145 16.97 17.88 -25.30
CA ARG A 145 17.42 16.84 -26.22
C ARG A 145 16.43 15.70 -26.26
N ASP A 146 16.08 15.29 -27.47
CA ASP A 146 15.38 14.02 -27.66
C ASP A 146 16.39 12.88 -27.52
N THR A 147 16.38 12.24 -26.36
CA THR A 147 17.30 11.13 -26.04
C THR A 147 16.47 9.87 -25.93
N GLU A 148 16.55 8.99 -26.94
CA GLU A 148 15.80 7.72 -26.97
C GLU A 148 16.08 6.83 -25.74
N ASN A 149 17.31 6.86 -25.22
CA ASN A 149 17.73 6.08 -24.07
C ASN A 149 18.28 6.99 -22.97
N ILE A 150 17.43 7.37 -22.01
CA ILE A 150 17.85 8.17 -20.87
C ILE A 150 18.77 7.31 -19.97
N PRO A 151 20.03 7.70 -19.76
CA PRO A 151 20.96 6.92 -18.95
C PRO A 151 20.55 6.95 -17.46
N ILE A 152 21.05 5.98 -16.70
CA ILE A 152 20.96 5.98 -15.23
C ILE A 152 22.07 6.84 -14.58
N GLY A 153 22.90 7.47 -15.42
CA GLY A 153 23.77 8.56 -15.06
C GLY A 153 25.14 8.14 -14.53
N LYS A 154 25.70 8.97 -13.66
CA LYS A 154 27.02 8.78 -13.05
C LYS A 154 26.88 8.31 -11.60
N PRO A 155 27.87 7.57 -11.06
CA PRO A 155 27.88 7.17 -9.67
C PRO A 155 27.79 8.41 -8.76
N VAL A 156 27.03 8.30 -7.68
CA VAL A 156 26.98 9.34 -6.64
C VAL A 156 28.30 9.40 -5.85
N PRO A 157 28.59 10.49 -5.11
CA PRO A 157 29.79 10.60 -4.30
C PRO A 157 30.03 9.39 -3.38
N ASN A 158 31.30 8.98 -3.25
CA ASN A 158 31.74 7.82 -2.45
C ASN A 158 31.20 6.46 -2.92
N THR A 159 30.81 6.37 -4.19
CA THR A 159 30.33 5.15 -4.84
C THR A 159 31.15 4.86 -6.10
N TRP A 160 31.46 3.58 -6.30
CA TRP A 160 32.07 3.05 -7.50
C TRP A 160 31.09 2.15 -8.24
N SER A 161 30.99 2.36 -9.56
CA SER A 161 30.24 1.48 -10.45
C SER A 161 31.20 0.78 -11.40
N TYR A 162 31.22 -0.55 -11.36
CA TYR A 162 32.03 -1.40 -12.21
C TYR A 162 31.14 -2.15 -13.20
N VAL A 163 31.56 -2.23 -14.46
CA VAL A 163 30.88 -3.02 -15.49
C VAL A 163 31.78 -4.22 -15.79
N LEU A 164 31.34 -5.39 -15.33
CA LEU A 164 32.16 -6.59 -15.27
C LEU A 164 31.65 -7.69 -16.20
N ASP A 165 32.57 -8.51 -16.69
CA ASP A 165 32.25 -9.76 -17.39
C ASP A 165 31.99 -10.93 -16.42
N SER A 166 31.69 -12.11 -16.98
CA SER A 166 31.47 -13.34 -16.19
C SER A 166 32.69 -13.82 -15.39
N ARG A 167 33.89 -13.31 -15.69
CA ARG A 167 35.15 -13.59 -14.99
C ARG A 167 35.56 -12.43 -14.07
N GLN A 168 34.61 -11.52 -13.78
CA GLN A 168 34.79 -10.33 -12.95
C GLN A 168 35.87 -9.36 -13.46
N GLN A 169 36.18 -9.39 -14.76
CA GLN A 169 37.11 -8.45 -15.38
C GLN A 169 36.40 -7.17 -15.82
N LEU A 170 37.08 -6.02 -15.70
CA LEU A 170 36.56 -4.74 -16.17
C LEU A 170 36.36 -4.75 -17.69
N LEU A 171 35.19 -4.30 -18.12
CA LEU A 171 34.88 -4.12 -19.54
C LEU A 171 35.14 -2.68 -19.99
N PRO A 172 35.65 -2.47 -21.23
CA PRO A 172 35.83 -1.14 -21.77
C PRO A 172 34.47 -0.45 -22.06
N PRO A 173 34.44 0.89 -22.18
CA PRO A 173 33.22 1.61 -22.54
C PRO A 173 32.56 1.09 -23.83
N GLY A 174 31.23 1.09 -23.84
CA GLY A 174 30.41 0.58 -24.95
C GLY A 174 30.08 -0.92 -24.89
N ILE A 175 30.82 -1.72 -24.11
CA ILE A 175 30.59 -3.16 -24.01
C ILE A 175 29.61 -3.46 -22.85
N PRO A 176 28.50 -4.19 -23.09
CA PRO A 176 27.57 -4.58 -22.04
C PRO A 176 28.17 -5.59 -21.06
N GLY A 177 27.91 -5.39 -19.76
CA GLY A 177 28.31 -6.28 -18.68
C GLY A 177 27.43 -6.15 -17.43
N GLU A 178 27.71 -6.95 -16.41
CA GLU A 178 27.02 -6.88 -15.13
C GLU A 178 27.47 -5.63 -14.36
N LEU A 179 26.52 -4.84 -13.88
CA LEU A 179 26.79 -3.75 -12.97
C LEU A 179 27.10 -4.30 -11.57
N CYS A 180 28.27 -3.93 -11.05
CA CYS A 180 28.67 -4.18 -9.67
C CYS A 180 28.96 -2.86 -8.96
N LEU A 181 28.47 -2.72 -7.73
CA LEU A 181 28.57 -1.48 -6.96
C LEU A 181 29.46 -1.68 -5.74
N ALA A 182 30.32 -0.72 -5.42
CA ALA A 182 31.09 -0.69 -4.18
C ALA A 182 31.10 0.70 -3.56
N GLY A 183 31.33 0.79 -2.26
CA GLY A 183 31.48 2.05 -1.54
C GLY A 183 30.63 2.14 -0.29
N ARG A 184 30.54 3.35 0.26
CA ARG A 184 29.96 3.59 1.60
C ARG A 184 28.48 3.25 1.70
N GLN A 185 27.75 3.26 0.59
CA GLN A 185 26.32 2.94 0.53
C GLN A 185 26.01 1.44 0.49
N THR A 186 27.02 0.56 0.49
CA THR A 186 26.81 -0.90 0.50
C THR A 186 26.08 -1.34 1.77
N ALA A 187 25.06 -2.20 1.62
CA ALA A 187 24.38 -2.85 2.73
C ALA A 187 25.31 -3.84 3.48
N LEU A 188 24.92 -4.23 4.69
CA LEU A 188 25.64 -5.26 5.45
C LEU A 188 25.45 -6.66 4.84
N GLY A 189 24.34 -6.89 4.13
CA GLY A 189 23.95 -8.17 3.58
C GLY A 189 22.47 -8.46 3.80
N TYR A 190 22.09 -9.73 3.69
CA TYR A 190 20.72 -10.19 3.92
C TYR A 190 20.55 -10.80 5.32
N TRP A 191 19.50 -10.37 6.04
CA TRP A 191 19.22 -10.81 7.41
C TRP A 191 19.03 -12.33 7.48
N LYS A 192 19.86 -13.01 8.29
CA LYS A 192 19.87 -14.47 8.48
C LYS A 192 19.97 -15.28 7.19
N ARG A 193 20.66 -14.74 6.17
CA ARG A 193 20.87 -15.38 4.85
C ARG A 193 22.32 -15.22 4.40
N GLU A 194 23.24 -15.85 5.12
CA GLU A 194 24.68 -15.82 4.83
C GLU A 194 25.00 -16.43 3.46
N ASP A 195 24.25 -17.45 3.04
CA ASP A 195 24.30 -18.07 1.72
C ASP A 195 24.12 -17.04 0.59
N LEU A 196 23.02 -16.28 0.64
CA LEU A 196 22.73 -15.25 -0.37
C LEU A 196 23.66 -14.04 -0.22
N THR A 197 24.07 -13.74 1.02
CA THR A 197 25.00 -12.63 1.27
C THR A 197 26.34 -12.92 0.61
N GLY A 198 26.91 -14.10 0.80
CA GLY A 198 28.18 -14.49 0.17
C GLY A 198 28.10 -14.61 -1.36
N GLU A 199 26.92 -14.94 -1.92
CA GLU A 199 26.71 -14.97 -3.37
C GLU A 199 26.73 -13.56 -4.00
N ARG A 200 26.14 -12.58 -3.32
CA ARG A 200 25.86 -11.25 -3.88
C ARG A 200 26.80 -10.15 -3.41
N PHE A 201 27.39 -10.28 -2.22
CA PHE A 201 28.33 -9.34 -1.63
C PHE A 201 29.71 -9.99 -1.58
N ILE A 202 30.48 -9.82 -2.65
CA ILE A 202 31.77 -10.48 -2.85
C ILE A 202 32.94 -9.55 -2.57
N PRO A 203 34.15 -10.06 -2.29
CA PRO A 203 35.34 -9.22 -2.19
C PRO A 203 35.56 -8.40 -3.47
N ASN A 204 35.90 -7.12 -3.32
CA ASN A 204 36.23 -6.24 -4.43
C ASN A 204 37.72 -6.34 -4.79
N PRO A 205 38.10 -6.91 -5.94
CA PRO A 205 39.50 -6.96 -6.37
C PRO A 205 40.06 -5.59 -6.79
N TYR A 206 39.19 -4.59 -6.94
CA TYR A 206 39.54 -3.22 -7.33
C TYR A 206 39.52 -2.22 -6.15
N ALA A 207 39.40 -2.71 -4.91
CA ALA A 207 39.29 -1.85 -3.75
C ALA A 207 40.56 -1.03 -3.50
N HIS A 208 40.38 0.25 -3.18
CA HIS A 208 41.47 1.13 -2.76
C HIS A 208 41.45 1.39 -1.24
N THR A 209 40.31 1.14 -0.58
CA THR A 209 40.08 1.41 0.84
C THR A 209 39.28 0.26 1.48
N LYS A 210 38.99 0.39 2.78
CA LYS A 210 38.07 -0.54 3.46
C LYS A 210 36.60 -0.27 3.11
N ASP A 211 36.27 0.95 2.70
CA ASP A 211 34.88 1.36 2.43
C ASP A 211 34.37 0.81 1.08
N ASP A 212 35.26 0.44 0.17
CA ASP A 212 34.98 -0.18 -1.13
C ASP A 212 35.47 -1.63 -1.22
N ALA A 213 35.77 -2.28 -0.09
CA ALA A 213 36.29 -3.64 -0.05
C ALA A 213 35.29 -4.73 -0.52
N ILE A 214 34.01 -4.39 -0.65
CA ILE A 214 32.94 -5.31 -1.03
C ILE A 214 32.26 -4.80 -2.30
N LEU A 215 32.07 -5.69 -3.28
CA LEU A 215 31.22 -5.50 -4.44
C LEU A 215 29.85 -6.12 -4.19
N TYR A 216 28.80 -5.33 -4.37
CA TYR A 216 27.44 -5.85 -4.54
C TYR A 216 27.17 -6.10 -6.03
N ARG A 217 26.84 -7.35 -6.37
CA ARG A 217 26.46 -7.78 -7.72
C ARG A 217 24.97 -7.54 -7.97
N THR A 218 24.64 -6.53 -8.77
CA THR A 218 23.24 -6.12 -8.93
C THR A 218 22.43 -7.11 -9.77
N GLY A 219 23.06 -7.79 -10.73
CA GLY A 219 22.39 -8.55 -11.78
C GLY A 219 21.78 -7.70 -12.90
N ASP A 220 22.07 -6.39 -12.94
CA ASP A 220 21.66 -5.51 -14.03
C ASP A 220 22.69 -5.53 -15.16
N LEU A 221 22.23 -5.63 -16.39
CA LEU A 221 23.05 -5.50 -17.59
C LEU A 221 23.12 -4.02 -17.99
N VAL A 222 24.33 -3.47 -18.03
CA VAL A 222 24.57 -2.05 -18.35
C VAL A 222 25.79 -1.90 -19.26
N ARG A 223 25.99 -0.70 -19.81
CA ARG A 223 27.24 -0.29 -20.44
C ARG A 223 27.55 1.18 -20.16
N TRP A 224 28.83 1.56 -20.23
CA TRP A 224 29.22 2.97 -20.26
C TRP A 224 29.04 3.54 -21.67
N ASN A 225 28.44 4.73 -21.78
CA ASN A 225 28.40 5.47 -23.04
C ASN A 225 29.64 6.37 -23.22
N ALA A 226 29.75 7.04 -24.38
CA ALA A 226 30.88 7.92 -24.70
C ALA A 226 30.98 9.17 -23.78
N LYS A 227 29.92 9.51 -23.03
CA LYS A 227 29.89 10.62 -22.07
C LYS A 227 30.26 10.19 -20.65
N GLY A 228 30.60 8.91 -20.46
CA GLY A 228 30.91 8.34 -19.15
C GLY A 228 29.66 8.23 -18.27
N GLU A 229 28.51 7.91 -18.86
CA GLU A 229 27.26 7.65 -18.15
C GLU A 229 26.83 6.19 -18.35
N LEU A 230 26.19 5.61 -17.34
CA LEU A 230 25.67 4.25 -17.41
C LEU A 230 24.34 4.19 -18.16
N GLU A 231 24.25 3.29 -19.13
CA GLU A 231 23.03 2.96 -19.85
C GLU A 231 22.50 1.61 -19.38
N TYR A 232 21.26 1.59 -18.87
CA TYR A 232 20.59 0.36 -18.45
C TYR A 232 20.02 -0.40 -19.66
N MET A 233 20.33 -1.70 -19.75
CA MET A 233 19.96 -2.56 -20.87
C MET A 233 19.00 -3.69 -20.47
N GLY A 234 18.88 -4.01 -19.19
CA GLY A 234 17.98 -5.05 -18.69
C GLY A 234 18.53 -5.81 -17.50
N ARG A 235 17.97 -6.98 -17.24
CA ARG A 235 18.40 -7.92 -16.20
C ARG A 235 19.13 -9.09 -16.83
N ILE A 236 20.15 -9.62 -16.14
CA ILE A 236 20.78 -10.90 -16.51
C ILE A 236 20.01 -12.10 -15.96
N ASP A 237 19.16 -11.89 -14.94
CA ASP A 237 18.32 -12.91 -14.32
C ASP A 237 16.82 -12.70 -14.59
N SER A 238 15.96 -13.50 -13.94
CA SER A 238 14.49 -13.48 -14.14
C SER A 238 13.76 -12.49 -13.22
N GLN A 239 14.49 -11.60 -12.55
CA GLN A 239 13.87 -10.53 -11.78
C GLN A 239 13.30 -9.47 -12.72
N ILE A 240 12.21 -8.83 -12.30
CA ILE A 240 11.58 -7.75 -13.05
C ILE A 240 11.34 -6.53 -12.16
N LYS A 241 11.09 -5.39 -12.81
CA LYS A 241 10.57 -4.17 -12.20
C LYS A 241 9.21 -3.88 -12.83
N LEU A 242 8.16 -3.82 -12.03
CA LEU A 242 6.80 -3.55 -12.49
C LEU A 242 6.14 -2.51 -11.57
N ARG A 243 5.76 -1.37 -12.15
CA ARG A 243 5.17 -0.21 -11.44
C ARG A 243 6.06 0.30 -10.30
N GLY A 244 7.38 0.20 -10.49
CA GLY A 244 8.39 0.56 -9.48
C GLY A 244 8.67 -0.54 -8.44
N PHE A 245 7.89 -1.62 -8.40
CA PHE A 245 8.12 -2.74 -7.49
C PHE A 245 9.12 -3.74 -8.08
N ARG A 246 10.04 -4.19 -7.24
CA ARG A 246 10.99 -5.26 -7.56
C ARG A 246 10.33 -6.61 -7.30
N ILE A 247 10.07 -7.37 -8.36
CA ILE A 247 9.35 -8.65 -8.28
C ILE A 247 10.27 -9.79 -8.73
N GLU A 248 10.35 -10.83 -7.90
CA GLU A 248 11.02 -12.08 -8.22
C GLU A 248 10.02 -13.04 -8.86
N LEU A 249 10.03 -13.20 -10.19
CA LEU A 249 9.07 -14.07 -10.89
C LEU A 249 9.08 -15.50 -10.34
N GLY A 250 10.24 -16.01 -9.95
CA GLY A 250 10.37 -17.34 -9.35
C GLY A 250 9.60 -17.54 -8.03
N GLU A 251 9.36 -16.48 -7.26
CA GLU A 251 8.54 -16.56 -6.05
C GLU A 251 7.08 -16.80 -6.38
N ILE A 252 6.57 -16.09 -7.39
CA ILE A 252 5.21 -16.28 -7.91
C ILE A 252 5.06 -17.67 -8.53
N GLU A 253 6.04 -18.10 -9.33
CA GLU A 253 6.10 -19.43 -9.94
C GLU A 253 6.06 -20.53 -8.88
N THR A 254 6.82 -20.36 -7.79
CA THR A 254 6.86 -21.31 -6.66
C THR A 254 5.51 -21.38 -5.95
N MET A 255 4.91 -20.23 -5.64
CA MET A 255 3.61 -20.19 -4.97
C MET A 255 2.51 -20.79 -5.84
N MET A 256 2.45 -20.44 -7.12
CA MET A 256 1.52 -21.03 -8.09
C MET A 256 1.68 -22.55 -8.18
N SER A 257 2.91 -23.05 -8.23
CA SER A 257 3.18 -24.50 -8.29
C SER A 257 2.79 -25.22 -7.00
N GLY A 258 2.65 -24.51 -5.87
CA GLY A 258 2.15 -25.06 -4.62
C GLY A 258 0.63 -25.22 -4.53
N TYR A 259 -0.12 -24.68 -5.50
CA TYR A 259 -1.59 -24.81 -5.53
C TYR A 259 -2.03 -26.17 -6.08
N GLN A 260 -3.01 -26.79 -5.44
CA GLN A 260 -3.50 -28.12 -5.81
C GLN A 260 -4.00 -28.15 -7.27
N GLY A 261 -3.51 -29.14 -8.04
CA GLY A 261 -3.89 -29.34 -9.43
C GLY A 261 -3.02 -28.61 -10.45
N ILE A 262 -2.02 -27.82 -10.04
CA ILE A 262 -1.02 -27.23 -10.94
C ILE A 262 0.22 -28.14 -11.00
N ALA A 263 0.56 -28.63 -12.19
CA ALA A 263 1.75 -29.43 -12.44
C ALA A 263 3.01 -28.56 -12.62
N SER A 264 2.86 -27.38 -13.22
CA SER A 264 3.96 -26.46 -13.46
C SER A 264 3.43 -25.05 -13.70
N ALA A 265 4.15 -24.03 -13.23
CA ALA A 265 3.80 -22.63 -13.41
C ALA A 265 4.98 -21.78 -13.89
N VAL A 266 4.66 -20.75 -14.67
CA VAL A 266 5.58 -19.73 -15.17
C VAL A 266 4.94 -18.37 -14.99
N ALA A 267 5.67 -17.39 -14.51
CA ALA A 267 5.20 -16.01 -14.43
C ALA A 267 5.98 -15.16 -15.44
N ASP A 268 5.32 -14.19 -16.06
CA ASP A 268 5.95 -13.24 -16.98
C ASP A 268 5.20 -11.91 -17.00
N VAL A 269 5.87 -10.85 -17.45
CA VAL A 269 5.20 -9.58 -17.73
C VAL A 269 4.82 -9.53 -19.20
N LYS A 270 3.54 -9.28 -19.47
CA LYS A 270 3.03 -9.05 -20.81
C LYS A 270 2.47 -7.65 -20.95
N GLU A 271 2.60 -7.10 -22.14
CA GLU A 271 1.95 -5.85 -22.50
C GLU A 271 0.63 -6.17 -23.22
N PHE A 272 -0.49 -5.84 -22.57
CA PHE A 272 -1.83 -5.91 -23.14
C PHE A 272 -2.73 -4.87 -22.46
N GLY A 273 -3.75 -4.37 -23.17
CA GLY A 273 -4.55 -3.24 -22.68
C GLY A 273 -3.73 -1.94 -22.53
N GLY A 274 -2.62 -1.81 -23.25
CA GLY A 274 -1.76 -0.61 -23.26
C GLY A 274 -0.87 -0.43 -22.03
N ALA A 275 -0.64 -1.48 -21.23
CA ALA A 275 0.28 -1.45 -20.10
C ALA A 275 0.92 -2.81 -19.82
N GLN A 276 2.04 -2.79 -19.09
CA GLN A 276 2.67 -3.99 -18.56
C GLN A 276 1.85 -4.58 -17.41
N GLN A 277 1.60 -5.89 -17.48
CA GLN A 277 0.82 -6.66 -16.52
C GLN A 277 1.51 -7.99 -16.21
N LEU A 278 1.38 -8.44 -14.96
CA LEU A 278 1.90 -9.72 -14.52
C LEU A 278 0.90 -10.83 -14.87
N VAL A 279 1.36 -11.84 -15.61
CA VAL A 279 0.55 -12.98 -16.06
C VAL A 279 1.11 -14.28 -15.49
N GLY A 280 0.23 -15.09 -14.92
CA GLY A 280 0.54 -16.43 -14.45
C GLY A 280 0.12 -17.48 -15.47
N TYR A 281 1.07 -18.26 -15.96
CA TYR A 281 0.80 -19.39 -16.85
C TYR A 281 0.94 -20.69 -16.07
N TYR A 282 0.05 -21.65 -16.29
CA TYR A 282 0.09 -22.91 -15.57
C TYR A 282 -0.34 -24.09 -16.45
N ILE A 283 0.21 -25.27 -16.15
CA ILE A 283 -0.21 -26.55 -16.71
C ILE A 283 -0.94 -27.31 -15.60
N VAL A 284 -2.12 -27.86 -15.91
CA VAL A 284 -2.92 -28.62 -14.96
C VAL A 284 -2.41 -30.06 -14.87
N GLU A 285 -2.42 -30.64 -13.68
CA GLU A 285 -2.13 -32.07 -13.47
C GLU A 285 -3.12 -32.96 -14.22
N PRO A 286 -2.76 -34.20 -14.58
CA PRO A 286 -3.70 -35.15 -15.17
C PRO A 286 -4.96 -35.30 -14.29
N PHE A 287 -6.14 -35.03 -14.86
CA PHE A 287 -7.44 -35.04 -14.17
C PHE A 287 -7.62 -33.97 -13.08
N GLY A 288 -6.66 -33.06 -12.93
CA GLY A 288 -6.78 -31.89 -12.07
C GLY A 288 -7.77 -30.87 -12.65
N LYS A 289 -8.25 -29.97 -11.79
CA LYS A 289 -9.02 -28.78 -12.20
C LYS A 289 -8.56 -27.60 -11.37
N VAL A 290 -8.25 -26.50 -12.04
CA VAL A 290 -7.86 -25.24 -11.41
C VAL A 290 -8.96 -24.23 -11.68
N ASP A 291 -9.46 -23.61 -10.61
CA ASP A 291 -10.31 -22.43 -10.72
C ASP A 291 -9.42 -21.18 -10.61
N PRO A 292 -9.29 -20.35 -11.67
CA PRO A 292 -8.49 -19.13 -11.63
C PRO A 292 -8.82 -18.17 -10.48
N VAL A 293 -10.10 -18.09 -10.07
CA VAL A 293 -10.53 -17.20 -8.98
C VAL A 293 -10.05 -17.72 -7.63
N ALA A 294 -10.12 -19.04 -7.43
CA ALA A 294 -9.61 -19.69 -6.23
C ALA A 294 -8.06 -19.64 -6.18
N LEU A 295 -7.39 -19.81 -7.32
CA LEU A 295 -5.93 -19.64 -7.43
C LEU A 295 -5.50 -18.22 -7.08
N GLU A 296 -6.18 -17.19 -7.61
CA GLU A 296 -5.91 -15.79 -7.26
C GLU A 296 -6.07 -15.55 -5.75
N SER A 297 -7.16 -16.05 -5.17
CA SER A 297 -7.45 -15.93 -3.74
C SER A 297 -6.38 -16.60 -2.88
N TYR A 298 -5.91 -17.79 -3.30
CA TYR A 298 -4.80 -18.49 -2.66
C TYR A 298 -3.51 -17.67 -2.72
N LEU A 299 -3.16 -17.11 -3.87
CA LEU A 299 -1.95 -16.29 -4.01
C LEU A 299 -2.02 -15.03 -3.15
N ARG A 300 -3.19 -14.37 -3.06
CA ARG A 300 -3.42 -13.20 -2.19
C ARG A 300 -3.21 -13.48 -0.70
N SER A 301 -3.35 -14.74 -0.26
CA SER A 301 -3.12 -15.10 1.14
C SER A 301 -1.64 -15.12 1.54
N SER A 302 -0.75 -15.20 0.56
CA SER A 302 0.68 -15.50 0.77
C SER A 302 1.63 -14.52 0.07
N LEU A 303 1.16 -13.82 -0.97
CA LEU A 303 1.90 -12.81 -1.71
C LEU A 303 1.35 -11.41 -1.41
N THR A 304 2.21 -10.40 -1.48
CA THR A 304 1.77 -9.01 -1.52
C THR A 304 0.94 -8.73 -2.78
N GLU A 305 -0.01 -7.82 -2.69
CA GLU A 305 -0.97 -7.54 -3.78
C GLU A 305 -0.32 -7.29 -5.16
N TYR A 306 0.79 -6.55 -5.21
CA TYR A 306 1.49 -6.25 -6.47
C TYR A 306 2.21 -7.46 -7.10
N MET A 307 2.35 -8.57 -6.38
CA MET A 307 2.94 -9.83 -6.87
C MET A 307 1.90 -10.84 -7.35
N VAL A 308 0.61 -10.57 -7.14
CA VAL A 308 -0.46 -11.46 -7.62
C VAL A 308 -0.69 -11.19 -9.11
N PRO A 309 -0.59 -12.20 -9.99
CA PRO A 309 -0.88 -12.02 -11.40
C PRO A 309 -2.28 -11.47 -11.65
N SER A 310 -2.42 -10.53 -12.58
CA SER A 310 -3.71 -9.95 -12.96
C SER A 310 -4.48 -10.81 -13.97
N ALA A 311 -3.82 -11.80 -14.57
CA ALA A 311 -4.43 -12.76 -15.47
C ALA A 311 -3.75 -14.12 -15.33
N PHE A 312 -4.54 -15.17 -15.59
CA PHE A 312 -4.09 -16.55 -15.54
C PHE A 312 -4.40 -17.25 -16.87
N VAL A 313 -3.42 -17.95 -17.42
CA VAL A 313 -3.54 -18.66 -18.70
C VAL A 313 -3.20 -20.13 -18.52
N GLU A 314 -4.19 -20.99 -18.77
CA GLU A 314 -3.99 -22.44 -18.79
C GLU A 314 -3.26 -22.85 -20.07
N MET A 315 -2.19 -23.62 -19.92
CA MET A 315 -1.34 -24.10 -20.99
C MET A 315 -1.39 -25.61 -21.07
N LYS A 316 -1.38 -26.16 -22.30
CA LYS A 316 -1.17 -27.60 -22.52
C LYS A 316 0.29 -28.00 -22.29
N THR A 317 1.21 -27.18 -22.78
CA THR A 317 2.67 -27.33 -22.63
C THR A 317 3.33 -25.95 -22.66
N PHE A 318 4.51 -25.83 -22.06
CA PHE A 318 5.30 -24.61 -22.17
C PHE A 318 6.18 -24.62 -23.42
N PRO A 319 6.25 -23.51 -24.18
CA PRO A 319 7.21 -23.38 -25.27
C PRO A 319 8.62 -23.39 -24.68
N LEU A 320 9.52 -24.20 -25.25
CA LEU A 320 10.90 -24.32 -24.79
C LEU A 320 11.88 -23.68 -25.79
N THR A 321 13.00 -23.21 -25.29
CA THR A 321 14.19 -22.83 -26.07
C THR A 321 14.96 -24.09 -26.48
N PRO A 322 15.90 -24.02 -27.45
CA PRO A 322 16.75 -25.15 -27.81
C PRO A 322 17.53 -25.76 -26.63
N ASN A 323 17.77 -24.96 -25.59
CA ASN A 323 18.45 -25.37 -24.36
C ASN A 323 17.49 -25.89 -23.27
N GLY A 324 16.23 -26.18 -23.61
CA GLY A 324 15.25 -26.78 -22.70
C GLY A 324 14.64 -25.84 -21.65
N LYS A 325 14.98 -24.54 -21.65
CA LYS A 325 14.35 -23.53 -20.76
C LYS A 325 13.05 -23.00 -21.37
N VAL A 326 12.08 -22.59 -20.55
CA VAL A 326 10.84 -21.95 -21.03
C VAL A 326 11.17 -20.69 -21.83
N ASN A 327 10.63 -20.62 -23.04
CA ASN A 327 10.73 -19.48 -23.93
C ASN A 327 9.59 -18.48 -23.62
N ARG A 328 9.82 -17.62 -22.63
CA ARG A 328 8.85 -16.62 -22.17
C ARG A 328 8.31 -15.71 -23.28
N LYS A 329 9.11 -15.44 -24.32
CA LYS A 329 8.70 -14.64 -25.49
C LYS A 329 7.57 -15.27 -26.31
N LEU A 330 7.44 -16.59 -26.28
CA LEU A 330 6.41 -17.34 -27.01
C LEU A 330 5.16 -17.62 -26.15
N LEU A 331 5.13 -17.18 -24.89
CA LEU A 331 3.94 -17.30 -24.07
C LEU A 331 2.82 -16.41 -24.62
N PRO A 332 1.59 -16.94 -24.81
CA PRO A 332 0.48 -16.20 -25.41
C PRO A 332 -0.01 -15.07 -24.50
N LEU A 333 -0.71 -14.09 -25.07
CA LEU A 333 -1.42 -13.09 -24.29
C LEU A 333 -2.69 -13.70 -23.66
N PRO A 334 -3.11 -13.25 -22.46
CA PRO A 334 -4.41 -13.64 -21.90
C PRO A 334 -5.55 -13.25 -22.84
N GLU A 335 -6.57 -14.10 -22.95
CA GLU A 335 -7.81 -13.72 -23.63
C GLU A 335 -8.55 -12.68 -22.78
N MET A 336 -8.93 -11.56 -23.40
CA MET A 336 -9.80 -10.58 -22.76
C MET A 336 -11.21 -11.16 -22.65
N VAL A 337 -11.62 -11.54 -21.45
CA VAL A 337 -12.95 -12.13 -21.22
C VAL A 337 -13.96 -11.01 -21.02
N ARG A 338 -14.95 -10.93 -21.93
CA ARG A 338 -16.20 -10.21 -21.65
C ARG A 338 -17.13 -11.16 -20.92
N GLU A 339 -17.42 -10.87 -19.65
CA GLU A 339 -18.34 -11.68 -18.85
C GLU A 339 -19.78 -11.65 -19.36
N HIS A 340 -20.14 -10.57 -20.04
CA HIS A 340 -21.48 -10.33 -20.50
C HIS A 340 -21.50 -10.08 -22.01
N PRO A 341 -22.57 -10.50 -22.70
CA PRO A 341 -22.84 -10.02 -24.04
C PRO A 341 -22.89 -8.50 -24.07
N TYR A 342 -22.56 -7.90 -25.21
CA TYR A 342 -22.62 -6.45 -25.37
C TYR A 342 -24.01 -5.90 -25.02
N VAL A 343 -24.04 -4.94 -24.09
CA VAL A 343 -25.25 -4.17 -23.74
C VAL A 343 -24.98 -2.70 -24.08
N ALA A 344 -25.86 -2.11 -24.89
CA ALA A 344 -25.76 -0.72 -25.33
C ALA A 344 -26.06 0.27 -24.20
N PRO A 345 -25.48 1.49 -24.22
CA PRO A 345 -25.80 2.54 -23.26
C PRO A 345 -27.26 2.96 -23.34
N GLY A 346 -27.89 3.10 -22.18
CA GLY A 346 -29.30 3.51 -22.03
C GLY A 346 -29.48 5.01 -21.74
N ASN A 347 -28.40 5.74 -21.42
CA ASN A 347 -28.43 7.18 -21.18
C ASN A 347 -27.12 7.87 -21.60
N LYS A 348 -27.11 9.21 -21.60
CA LYS A 348 -25.96 10.00 -22.09
C LYS A 348 -24.70 9.84 -21.25
N LEU A 349 -24.84 9.62 -19.94
CA LEU A 349 -23.70 9.41 -19.05
C LEU A 349 -23.04 8.06 -19.34
N GLU A 350 -23.83 6.99 -19.49
CA GLU A 350 -23.34 5.68 -19.91
C GLU A 350 -22.67 5.73 -21.29
N GLU A 351 -23.22 6.47 -22.24
CA GLU A 351 -22.62 6.67 -23.57
C GLU A 351 -21.21 7.30 -23.44
N ASN A 352 -21.11 8.40 -22.69
CA ASN A 352 -19.83 9.08 -22.46
C ASN A 352 -18.81 8.16 -21.76
N LEU A 353 -19.24 7.39 -20.76
CA LEU A 353 -18.37 6.46 -20.03
C LEU A 353 -17.87 5.32 -20.93
N CYS A 354 -18.75 4.71 -21.73
CA CYS A 354 -18.35 3.71 -22.72
C CYS A 354 -17.35 4.27 -23.74
N THR A 355 -17.55 5.50 -24.22
CA THR A 355 -16.60 6.16 -25.14
C THR A 355 -15.25 6.41 -24.45
N ILE A 356 -15.25 6.91 -23.21
CA ILE A 356 -14.01 7.12 -22.45
C ILE A 356 -13.24 5.81 -22.31
N PHE A 357 -13.92 4.71 -21.97
CA PHE A 357 -13.29 3.41 -21.81
C PHE A 357 -12.75 2.88 -23.14
N ALA A 358 -13.55 2.96 -24.21
CA ALA A 358 -13.16 2.54 -25.55
C ALA A 358 -11.90 3.28 -26.04
N ASP A 359 -11.88 4.60 -25.91
CA ASP A 359 -10.75 5.43 -26.32
C ASP A 359 -9.47 5.11 -25.55
N ILE A 360 -9.59 4.99 -24.22
CA ILE A 360 -8.43 4.79 -23.34
C ILE A 360 -7.83 3.40 -23.52
N LEU A 361 -8.68 2.39 -23.70
CA LEU A 361 -8.27 1.00 -23.86
C LEU A 361 -8.05 0.61 -25.32
N GLN A 362 -8.26 1.54 -26.26
CA GLN A 362 -8.15 1.34 -27.71
C GLN A 362 -9.02 0.18 -28.21
N LEU A 363 -10.24 0.09 -27.69
CA LEU A 363 -11.23 -0.91 -28.08
C LEU A 363 -12.23 -0.29 -29.05
N GLU A 364 -12.64 -1.05 -30.07
CA GLU A 364 -13.67 -0.60 -31.01
C GLU A 364 -15.00 -0.34 -30.29
N LYS A 365 -15.33 -1.15 -29.28
CA LYS A 365 -16.61 -1.08 -28.59
C LYS A 365 -16.57 -1.56 -27.14
N VAL A 366 -17.16 -0.79 -26.23
CA VAL A 366 -17.36 -1.11 -24.82
C VAL A 366 -18.86 -1.06 -24.49
N GLY A 367 -19.37 -2.12 -23.86
CA GLY A 367 -20.74 -2.22 -23.35
C GLY A 367 -20.84 -1.75 -21.90
N ILE A 368 -22.05 -1.43 -21.44
CA ILE A 368 -22.23 -0.84 -20.10
C ILE A 368 -21.95 -1.79 -18.93
N LEU A 369 -21.84 -3.10 -19.20
CA LEU A 369 -21.52 -4.14 -18.23
C LEU A 369 -20.08 -4.64 -18.36
N ASP A 370 -19.30 -4.10 -19.29
CA ASP A 370 -17.90 -4.49 -19.43
C ASP A 370 -17.12 -3.92 -18.23
N ASP A 371 -16.54 -4.82 -17.43
CA ASP A 371 -15.67 -4.46 -16.32
C ASP A 371 -14.38 -3.85 -16.87
N PHE A 372 -14.10 -2.61 -16.47
CA PHE A 372 -12.96 -1.82 -16.92
C PHE A 372 -11.65 -2.59 -16.85
N PHE A 373 -11.40 -3.29 -15.75
CA PHE A 373 -10.14 -4.00 -15.50
C PHE A 373 -10.08 -5.32 -16.28
N ARG A 374 -11.21 -6.03 -16.42
CA ARG A 374 -11.25 -7.29 -17.17
C ARG A 374 -11.12 -7.09 -18.68
N ILE A 375 -11.54 -5.94 -19.20
CA ILE A 375 -11.35 -5.58 -20.61
C ILE A 375 -10.00 -4.88 -20.88
N GLY A 376 -9.05 -4.94 -19.95
CA GLY A 376 -7.68 -4.46 -20.13
C GLY A 376 -7.33 -3.17 -19.37
N GLY A 377 -8.22 -2.69 -18.50
CA GLY A 377 -7.98 -1.55 -17.62
C GLY A 377 -6.87 -1.79 -16.60
N THR A 378 -6.14 -0.74 -16.29
CA THR A 378 -5.00 -0.70 -15.35
C THR A 378 -5.13 0.51 -14.44
N SER A 379 -4.32 0.60 -13.39
CA SER A 379 -4.26 1.78 -12.52
C SER A 379 -4.01 3.08 -13.30
N MET A 380 -3.17 3.05 -14.34
CA MET A 380 -2.87 4.22 -15.15
C MET A 380 -4.02 4.59 -16.09
N SER A 381 -4.63 3.61 -16.76
CA SER A 381 -5.80 3.89 -17.59
C SER A 381 -7.02 4.29 -16.76
N ALA A 382 -7.15 3.77 -15.54
CA ALA A 382 -8.14 4.18 -14.54
C ALA A 382 -7.99 5.67 -14.20
N ILE A 383 -6.77 6.13 -13.90
CA ILE A 383 -6.51 7.56 -13.65
C ILE A 383 -6.88 8.40 -14.87
N LYS A 384 -6.50 7.98 -16.09
CA LYS A 384 -6.91 8.69 -17.32
C LYS A 384 -8.43 8.75 -17.47
N ALA A 385 -9.14 7.67 -17.13
CA ALA A 385 -10.60 7.61 -17.19
C ALA A 385 -11.23 8.57 -16.18
N ILE A 386 -10.79 8.52 -14.92
CA ILE A 386 -11.19 9.42 -13.84
C ILE A 386 -11.04 10.88 -14.25
N ILE A 387 -9.89 11.26 -14.82
CA ILE A 387 -9.65 12.64 -15.27
C ILE A 387 -10.62 13.04 -16.37
N ARG A 388 -10.88 12.17 -17.36
CA ARG A 388 -11.86 12.46 -18.41
C ARG A 388 -13.28 12.58 -17.84
N ILE A 389 -13.65 11.77 -16.86
CA ILE A 389 -14.94 11.84 -16.16
C ILE A 389 -15.06 13.16 -15.37
N ILE A 390 -13.99 13.58 -14.68
CA ILE A 390 -13.93 14.88 -13.99
C ILE A 390 -14.09 16.04 -14.97
N ASN A 391 -13.46 15.97 -16.14
CA ASN A 391 -13.61 16.98 -17.18
C ASN A 391 -15.03 17.05 -17.77
N LEU A 392 -15.84 16.00 -17.62
CA LEU A 392 -17.28 16.03 -17.93
C LEU A 392 -18.12 16.67 -16.81
N GLY A 393 -17.49 17.13 -15.73
CA GLY A 393 -18.16 17.79 -14.60
C GLY A 393 -18.61 16.84 -13.50
N HIS A 394 -18.09 15.60 -13.46
CA HIS A 394 -18.44 14.60 -12.46
C HIS A 394 -17.31 14.35 -11.46
N ASP A 395 -17.57 14.46 -10.17
CA ASP A 395 -16.59 14.10 -9.15
C ASP A 395 -16.56 12.57 -8.98
N ILE A 396 -15.39 11.97 -9.24
CA ILE A 396 -15.12 10.55 -9.03
C ILE A 396 -13.71 10.40 -8.44
N LYS A 397 -13.55 9.51 -7.47
CA LYS A 397 -12.27 9.17 -6.84
C LYS A 397 -11.72 7.88 -7.41
N TYR A 398 -10.45 7.61 -7.11
CA TYR A 398 -9.80 6.37 -7.51
C TYR A 398 -10.50 5.13 -6.95
N GLY A 399 -10.84 5.13 -5.66
CA GLY A 399 -11.59 4.04 -5.02
C GLY A 399 -12.93 3.75 -5.69
N ASP A 400 -13.66 4.80 -6.11
CA ASP A 400 -14.98 4.66 -6.72
C ASP A 400 -14.94 3.87 -8.03
N LEU A 401 -13.90 4.02 -8.85
CA LEU A 401 -13.74 3.24 -10.10
C LEU A 401 -13.43 1.76 -9.81
N PHE A 402 -12.72 1.48 -8.72
CA PHE A 402 -12.42 0.11 -8.28
C PHE A 402 -13.64 -0.59 -7.67
N GLU A 403 -14.51 0.18 -7.02
CA GLU A 403 -15.75 -0.32 -6.47
C GLU A 403 -16.82 -0.51 -7.56
N HIS A 404 -16.98 0.49 -8.42
CA HIS A 404 -17.99 0.54 -9.47
C HIS A 404 -17.34 0.28 -10.84
N LYS A 405 -16.90 -0.96 -11.08
CA LYS A 405 -16.00 -1.31 -12.19
C LYS A 405 -16.57 -1.21 -13.60
N THR A 406 -17.88 -0.95 -13.77
CA THR A 406 -18.57 -0.95 -15.08
C THR A 406 -19.17 0.43 -15.39
N PRO A 407 -19.31 0.83 -16.67
CA PRO A 407 -19.95 2.11 -17.03
C PRO A 407 -21.33 2.30 -16.39
N LYS A 408 -22.13 1.23 -16.29
CA LYS A 408 -23.45 1.26 -15.62
C LYS A 408 -23.33 1.56 -14.13
N ALA A 409 -22.43 0.87 -13.42
CA ALA A 409 -22.25 1.06 -11.99
C ALA A 409 -21.74 2.48 -11.68
N ILE A 410 -20.80 2.99 -12.48
CA ILE A 410 -20.28 4.36 -12.36
C ILE A 410 -21.40 5.37 -12.61
N ALA A 411 -22.19 5.20 -13.67
CA ALA A 411 -23.29 6.10 -13.98
C ALA A 411 -24.32 6.17 -12.84
N MET A 412 -24.64 5.03 -12.22
CA MET A 412 -25.51 4.96 -11.05
C MET A 412 -24.92 5.72 -9.86
N PHE A 413 -23.68 5.43 -9.49
CA PHE A 413 -22.98 6.09 -8.39
C PHE A 413 -22.92 7.62 -8.57
N LEU A 414 -22.54 8.08 -9.76
CA LEU A 414 -22.46 9.51 -10.08
C LEU A 414 -23.83 10.20 -10.04
N SER A 415 -24.88 9.51 -10.47
CA SER A 415 -26.25 10.02 -10.45
C SER A 415 -26.80 10.13 -9.02
N GLU A 416 -26.46 9.19 -8.14
CA GLU A 416 -26.85 9.22 -6.72
C GLU A 416 -26.07 10.29 -5.94
N SER A 417 -24.76 10.41 -6.18
CA SER A 417 -23.91 11.45 -5.60
C SER A 417 -24.38 12.86 -6.00
N ALA A 418 -24.78 13.06 -7.26
CA ALA A 418 -25.34 14.33 -7.73
C ALA A 418 -26.69 14.67 -7.05
N LYS A 419 -27.55 13.68 -6.78
CA LYS A 419 -28.81 13.89 -6.03
C LYS A 419 -28.53 14.26 -4.58
N SER A 420 -27.58 13.61 -3.92
CA SER A 420 -27.18 13.94 -2.54
C SER A 420 -26.57 15.34 -2.43
N LYS A 421 -25.71 15.75 -3.37
CA LYS A 421 -25.16 17.12 -3.43
C LYS A 421 -26.23 18.18 -3.71
N ALA A 422 -27.25 17.88 -4.52
CA ALA A 422 -28.37 18.80 -4.75
C ALA A 422 -29.25 19.01 -3.51
N ILE A 423 -29.31 18.01 -2.61
CA ILE A 423 -29.99 18.10 -1.31
C ILE A 423 -29.16 18.92 -0.31
N GLU A 424 -27.83 18.73 -0.29
CA GLU A 424 -26.91 19.52 0.55
C GLU A 424 -26.83 20.99 0.13
N LYS A 425 -26.89 21.30 -1.16
CA LYS A 425 -26.88 22.69 -1.68
C LYS A 425 -28.13 23.50 -1.30
N LYS A 426 -29.23 22.83 -0.92
CA LYS A 426 -30.42 23.49 -0.33
C LYS A 426 -30.25 23.86 1.15
N HIS A 427 -29.20 23.36 1.82
CA HIS A 427 -28.92 23.60 3.24
C HIS A 427 -27.61 24.38 3.51
N SER A 428 -26.83 24.74 2.49
CA SER A 428 -25.55 25.46 2.68
C SER A 428 -25.73 26.98 2.74
N GLY A 429 -26.36 27.45 3.83
CA GLY A 429 -26.32 28.84 4.27
C GLY A 429 -25.39 29.07 5.48
N LYS A 430 -24.53 28.10 5.86
CA LYS A 430 -23.64 28.23 7.02
C LYS A 430 -22.20 27.81 6.69
N LYS A 431 -21.28 28.62 7.23
CA LYS A 431 -19.82 28.68 7.07
C LYS A 431 -19.13 27.31 7.06
N GLY A 432 -18.14 27.18 6.19
CA GLY A 432 -17.27 26.01 6.10
C GLY A 432 -16.24 25.94 7.23
N ILE A 433 -15.58 24.79 7.32
CA ILE A 433 -14.57 24.42 8.34
C ILE A 433 -13.38 25.40 8.41
N ALA A 434 -13.11 26.14 7.33
CA ALA A 434 -12.04 27.13 7.27
C ALA A 434 -12.28 28.34 8.19
N ASP A 435 -13.53 28.62 8.57
CA ASP A 435 -13.91 29.72 9.47
C ASP A 435 -14.16 29.26 10.91
N TYR A 436 -13.74 28.05 11.27
CA TYR A 436 -13.99 27.48 12.59
C TYR A 436 -13.20 28.22 13.66
N ASP A 437 -13.90 28.81 14.63
CA ASP A 437 -13.30 29.52 15.75
C ASP A 437 -12.73 28.51 16.77
N TYR A 438 -11.44 28.22 16.63
CA TYR A 438 -10.70 27.35 17.54
C TYR A 438 -10.49 27.97 18.94
N THR A 439 -10.94 29.20 19.20
CA THR A 439 -10.70 29.87 20.48
C THR A 439 -11.27 29.09 21.66
N ALA A 440 -12.45 28.46 21.49
CA ALA A 440 -13.04 27.63 22.54
C ALA A 440 -12.19 26.39 22.85
N ILE A 441 -11.68 25.70 21.82
CA ILE A 441 -10.80 24.53 21.96
C ILE A 441 -9.44 24.94 22.54
N ASN A 442 -8.85 26.03 22.06
CA ASN A 442 -7.56 26.53 22.56
C ASN A 442 -7.68 26.99 24.02
N GLN A 443 -8.82 27.57 24.43
CA GLN A 443 -9.09 27.89 25.83
C GLN A 443 -9.31 26.63 26.67
N LEU A 444 -9.95 25.60 26.14
CA LEU A 444 -10.11 24.29 26.79
C LEU A 444 -8.77 23.60 26.98
N LEU A 445 -7.92 23.56 25.96
CA LEU A 445 -6.57 22.99 26.00
C LEU A 445 -5.62 23.80 26.90
N ALA A 446 -5.75 25.13 26.91
CA ALA A 446 -4.96 25.99 27.80
C ALA A 446 -5.38 25.88 29.27
N LYS A 447 -6.66 25.58 29.54
CA LYS A 447 -7.18 25.31 30.90
C LYS A 447 -6.97 23.86 31.33
N ALA A 448 -6.95 22.92 30.39
CA ALA A 448 -6.64 21.52 30.61
C ALA A 448 -5.12 21.34 30.71
N ARG A 449 -4.55 21.67 31.87
CA ARG A 449 -3.47 20.82 32.36
C ARG A 449 -4.15 19.54 32.82
N PRO A 450 -3.97 18.37 32.16
CA PRO A 450 -4.38 17.16 32.83
C PRO A 450 -3.48 17.08 34.07
N GLN A 451 -4.06 17.30 35.25
CA GLN A 451 -3.71 16.43 36.35
C GLN A 451 -4.02 15.05 35.79
N LEU A 452 -2.99 14.35 35.30
CA LEU A 452 -3.09 12.93 35.07
C LEU A 452 -3.65 12.37 36.36
N TRP A 453 -4.85 11.78 36.29
CA TRP A 453 -5.47 11.15 37.44
C TRP A 453 -4.46 10.19 38.07
N ASP A 454 -3.99 10.52 39.26
CA ASP A 454 -3.02 9.76 40.05
C ASP A 454 -3.70 8.87 41.11
N GLY A 455 -5.04 8.89 41.14
CA GLY A 455 -5.88 8.11 42.04
C GLY A 455 -6.03 6.63 41.66
N TYR A 456 -5.06 6.03 40.97
CA TYR A 456 -5.10 4.61 40.64
C TYR A 456 -5.07 3.78 41.93
N LYS A 457 -6.15 3.03 42.17
CA LYS A 457 -6.16 1.94 43.12
C LYS A 457 -6.23 0.63 42.33
N PRO A 458 -5.29 -0.30 42.53
CA PRO A 458 -5.41 -1.64 41.97
C PRO A 458 -6.75 -2.25 42.41
N MET A 459 -7.50 -2.79 41.46
CA MET A 459 -8.75 -3.50 41.72
C MET A 459 -8.67 -4.85 41.04
N GLU A 460 -9.09 -5.91 41.74
CA GLU A 460 -9.23 -7.23 41.12
C GLU A 460 -10.29 -7.18 40.01
N VAL A 461 -9.97 -7.78 38.86
CA VAL A 461 -10.84 -7.79 37.68
C VAL A 461 -11.70 -9.06 37.56
N GLY A 462 -11.27 -10.17 38.19
CA GLY A 462 -11.92 -11.47 38.03
C GLY A 462 -11.93 -11.94 36.57
N ASP A 463 -12.75 -12.94 36.26
CA ASP A 463 -12.92 -13.39 34.87
C ASP A 463 -13.53 -12.28 34.00
N VAL A 464 -13.02 -12.18 32.78
CA VAL A 464 -13.25 -11.04 31.89
C VAL A 464 -14.05 -11.42 30.67
N LEU A 465 -15.06 -10.62 30.32
CA LEU A 465 -15.63 -10.57 28.96
C LEU A 465 -15.04 -9.39 28.20
N LEU A 466 -14.32 -9.67 27.11
CA LEU A 466 -13.75 -8.66 26.23
C LEU A 466 -14.49 -8.62 24.90
N THR A 467 -15.13 -7.49 24.61
CA THR A 467 -15.77 -7.24 23.31
C THR A 467 -14.85 -6.39 22.43
N GLY A 468 -14.99 -6.50 21.10
CA GLY A 468 -14.13 -5.74 20.19
C GLY A 468 -12.66 -6.20 20.23
N ALA A 469 -12.39 -7.42 20.68
CA ALA A 469 -11.05 -7.96 20.92
C ALA A 469 -10.13 -7.90 19.69
N THR A 470 -10.67 -7.97 18.47
CA THR A 470 -9.86 -7.90 17.23
C THR A 470 -9.50 -6.49 16.79
N GLY A 471 -10.02 -5.44 17.45
CA GLY A 471 -9.62 -4.06 17.19
C GLY A 471 -8.33 -3.71 17.94
N TYR A 472 -7.67 -2.61 17.55
CA TYR A 472 -6.41 -2.16 18.16
C TYR A 472 -6.47 -2.14 19.70
N LEU A 473 -7.39 -1.35 20.29
CA LEU A 473 -7.48 -1.23 21.74
C LEU A 473 -7.82 -2.57 22.42
N GLY A 474 -8.78 -3.31 21.88
CA GLY A 474 -9.18 -4.61 22.43
C GLY A 474 -8.01 -5.61 22.44
N MET A 475 -7.19 -5.62 21.38
CA MET A 475 -6.06 -6.55 21.27
C MET A 475 -4.93 -6.19 22.23
N HIS A 476 -4.65 -4.90 22.42
CA HIS A 476 -3.69 -4.44 23.43
C HIS A 476 -4.17 -4.71 24.86
N LEU A 477 -5.48 -4.54 25.13
CA LEU A 477 -6.05 -4.87 26.42
C LEU A 477 -6.02 -6.39 26.69
N LEU A 478 -6.28 -7.21 25.68
CA LEU A 478 -6.13 -8.66 25.77
C LEU A 478 -4.70 -9.04 26.17
N LYS A 479 -3.68 -8.41 25.56
CA LYS A 479 -2.28 -8.64 25.87
C LYS A 479 -1.95 -8.27 27.32
N GLU A 480 -2.42 -7.11 27.76
CA GLU A 480 -2.24 -6.65 29.15
C GLU A 480 -2.86 -7.64 30.16
N LEU A 481 -4.10 -8.08 29.90
CA LEU A 481 -4.80 -9.06 30.75
C LEU A 481 -4.11 -10.43 30.76
N ILE A 482 -3.48 -10.83 29.66
CA ILE A 482 -2.71 -12.07 29.59
C ILE A 482 -1.44 -11.97 30.45
N GLU A 483 -0.76 -10.83 30.41
CA GLU A 483 0.55 -10.64 31.05
C GLU A 483 0.48 -10.33 32.54
N HIS A 484 -0.61 -9.69 32.98
CA HIS A 484 -0.70 -9.14 34.34
C HIS A 484 -1.81 -9.74 35.21
N GLU A 485 -2.75 -10.45 34.61
CA GLU A 485 -3.83 -11.12 35.33
C GLU A 485 -3.76 -12.63 35.08
N ASP A 486 -4.32 -13.45 35.98
CA ASP A 486 -4.39 -14.91 35.82
C ASP A 486 -5.80 -15.41 35.43
N ASN A 487 -6.75 -14.48 35.31
CA ASN A 487 -8.17 -14.78 35.08
C ASN A 487 -8.45 -15.32 33.67
N VAL A 488 -9.63 -15.93 33.49
CA VAL A 488 -10.15 -16.38 32.19
C VAL A 488 -10.72 -15.18 31.42
N ILE A 489 -10.43 -15.13 30.12
CA ILE A 489 -10.79 -14.04 29.22
C ILE A 489 -11.65 -14.61 28.09
N TYR A 490 -12.94 -14.30 28.15
CA TYR A 490 -13.92 -14.59 27.11
C TYR A 490 -13.85 -13.50 26.03
N CYS A 491 -13.35 -13.85 24.85
CA CYS A 491 -13.16 -12.93 23.74
C CYS A 491 -14.30 -13.05 22.75
N MET A 492 -15.21 -12.08 22.74
CA MET A 492 -16.36 -12.06 21.82
C MET A 492 -15.93 -11.58 20.43
N VAL A 493 -15.96 -12.48 19.44
CA VAL A 493 -15.48 -12.24 18.08
C VAL A 493 -16.39 -12.94 17.07
N ARG A 494 -16.96 -12.17 16.13
CA ARG A 494 -17.75 -12.70 15.01
C ARG A 494 -16.92 -13.63 14.10
N SER A 495 -17.48 -14.73 13.63
CA SER A 495 -16.92 -15.46 12.48
C SER A 495 -16.98 -14.61 11.19
N LYS A 496 -16.03 -14.82 10.26
CA LYS A 496 -16.02 -14.13 8.95
C LYS A 496 -15.59 -15.10 7.85
N GLY A 497 -16.55 -15.54 7.03
CA GLY A 497 -16.31 -16.54 5.99
C GLY A 497 -15.81 -17.86 6.59
N VAL A 498 -14.64 -18.32 6.18
CA VAL A 498 -14.00 -19.57 6.68
C VAL A 498 -13.15 -19.38 7.94
N LEU A 499 -13.04 -18.16 8.48
CA LEU A 499 -12.22 -17.87 9.66
C LEU A 499 -13.03 -18.02 10.96
N THR A 500 -12.61 -18.97 11.80
CA THR A 500 -13.14 -19.16 13.17
C THR A 500 -12.70 -18.02 14.09
N PRO A 501 -13.46 -17.72 15.17
CA PRO A 501 -13.08 -16.72 16.17
C PRO A 501 -11.65 -16.90 16.72
N GLU A 502 -11.26 -18.15 16.99
CA GLU A 502 -9.91 -18.50 17.43
C GLU A 502 -8.85 -18.09 16.41
N ARG A 503 -9.02 -18.47 15.13
CA ARG A 503 -8.08 -18.12 14.06
C ARG A 503 -7.99 -16.62 13.87
N ARG A 504 -9.11 -15.90 14.03
CA ARG A 504 -9.12 -14.43 13.96
C ARG A 504 -8.30 -13.81 15.09
N LEU A 505 -8.46 -14.28 16.33
CA LEU A 505 -7.67 -13.80 17.47
C LEU A 505 -6.17 -14.12 17.30
N LYS A 506 -5.82 -15.36 16.95
CA LYS A 506 -4.43 -15.77 16.71
C LYS A 506 -3.76 -14.97 15.61
N SER A 507 -4.47 -14.71 14.51
CA SER A 507 -3.96 -13.86 13.42
C SER A 507 -3.68 -12.43 13.89
N GLN A 508 -4.51 -11.87 14.76
CA GLN A 508 -4.31 -10.51 15.29
C GLN A 508 -3.21 -10.45 16.35
N LEU A 509 -3.13 -11.44 17.25
CA LEU A 509 -2.02 -11.57 18.21
C LEU A 509 -0.67 -11.70 17.49
N MET A 510 -0.60 -12.54 16.44
CA MET A 510 0.58 -12.65 15.58
C MET A 510 0.91 -11.33 14.87
N TYR A 511 -0.11 -10.61 14.39
CA TYR A 511 0.08 -9.33 13.71
C TYR A 511 0.62 -8.22 14.63
N TYR A 512 0.04 -8.06 15.82
CA TYR A 512 0.41 -6.98 16.74
C TYR A 512 1.62 -7.30 17.62
N PHE A 513 1.83 -8.56 17.99
CA PHE A 513 2.84 -8.96 19.00
C PHE A 513 3.81 -10.04 18.54
N SER A 514 3.66 -10.58 17.31
CA SER A 514 4.49 -11.68 16.79
C SER A 514 4.45 -12.95 17.67
N ASP A 515 3.38 -13.13 18.43
CA ASP A 515 3.14 -14.27 19.31
C ASP A 515 1.66 -14.63 19.23
N THR A 516 1.33 -15.91 19.02
CA THR A 516 -0.05 -16.42 18.93
C THR A 516 -0.62 -16.83 20.29
N CYS A 517 0.21 -16.95 21.33
CA CYS A 517 -0.14 -17.43 22.67
C CYS A 517 -0.95 -18.73 22.65
N ASP A 518 -0.58 -19.67 21.77
CA ASP A 518 -1.33 -20.90 21.49
C ASP A 518 -1.63 -21.72 22.76
N GLU A 519 -0.70 -21.72 23.71
CA GLU A 519 -0.80 -22.43 24.99
C GLU A 519 -1.90 -21.93 25.92
N LEU A 520 -2.39 -20.70 25.72
CA LEU A 520 -3.43 -20.05 26.52
C LEU A 520 -4.84 -20.29 25.97
N PHE A 521 -4.98 -20.62 24.69
CA PHE A 521 -6.28 -20.88 24.08
C PHE A 521 -6.94 -22.13 24.66
N GLY A 522 -8.23 -22.02 24.99
CA GLY A 522 -9.00 -23.09 25.64
C GLY A 522 -8.73 -23.26 27.14
N LYS A 523 -7.79 -22.50 27.70
CA LYS A 523 -7.51 -22.47 29.16
C LYS A 523 -7.82 -21.11 29.76
N ARG A 524 -7.19 -20.07 29.21
CA ARG A 524 -7.33 -18.68 29.64
C ARG A 524 -7.99 -17.81 28.58
N ILE A 525 -7.76 -18.06 27.30
CA ILE A 525 -8.40 -17.33 26.21
C ILE A 525 -9.51 -18.21 25.64
N ILE A 526 -10.76 -17.80 25.82
CA ILE A 526 -11.95 -18.53 25.36
C ILE A 526 -12.63 -17.71 24.25
N PRO A 527 -12.46 -18.09 22.96
CA PRO A 527 -13.15 -17.41 21.87
C PRO A 527 -14.65 -17.70 21.90
N VAL A 528 -15.46 -16.64 21.83
CA VAL A 528 -16.93 -16.72 21.82
C VAL A 528 -17.42 -16.15 20.49
N ASP A 529 -18.13 -16.94 19.68
CA ASP A 529 -18.71 -16.44 18.43
C ASP A 529 -19.96 -15.60 18.72
N GLY A 530 -19.93 -14.35 18.30
CA GLY A 530 -21.06 -13.44 18.43
C GLY A 530 -20.66 -11.97 18.44
N ASP A 531 -21.65 -11.13 18.73
CA ASP A 531 -21.48 -9.71 18.98
C ASP A 531 -22.48 -9.22 20.04
N ILE A 532 -22.26 -8.00 20.51
CA ILE A 532 -23.00 -7.38 21.62
C ILE A 532 -24.49 -7.13 21.30
N THR A 533 -24.89 -7.24 20.04
CA THR A 533 -26.30 -7.11 19.60
C THR A 533 -27.02 -8.45 19.62
N ASN A 534 -26.29 -9.57 19.76
CA ASN A 534 -26.86 -10.91 19.88
C ASN A 534 -27.09 -11.28 21.35
N THR A 535 -28.33 -11.08 21.81
CA THR A 535 -28.75 -11.42 23.18
C THR A 535 -28.60 -12.92 23.50
N GLY A 536 -28.73 -13.80 22.51
CA GLY A 536 -28.53 -15.24 22.71
C GLY A 536 -27.09 -15.61 23.08
N THR A 537 -26.10 -14.93 22.51
CA THR A 537 -24.69 -15.10 22.89
C THR A 537 -24.46 -14.63 24.33
N LEU A 538 -24.99 -13.47 24.72
CA LEU A 538 -24.86 -12.96 26.09
C LEU A 538 -25.56 -13.87 27.12
N GLU A 539 -26.72 -14.43 26.77
CA GLU A 539 -27.42 -15.37 27.64
C GLU A 539 -26.60 -16.65 27.89
N SER A 540 -25.85 -17.11 26.87
CA SER A 540 -24.97 -18.28 27.01
C SER A 540 -23.77 -18.05 27.93
N LEU A 541 -23.45 -16.79 28.23
CA LEU A 541 -22.35 -16.41 29.11
C LEU A 541 -22.76 -16.19 30.57
N LYS A 542 -24.06 -16.16 30.86
CA LYS A 542 -24.55 -15.97 32.23
C LYS A 542 -24.18 -17.13 33.13
N GLY A 543 -23.83 -16.84 34.39
CA GLY A 543 -23.46 -17.86 35.37
C GLY A 543 -22.07 -18.45 35.17
N LEU A 544 -21.27 -17.94 34.23
CA LEU A 544 -19.85 -18.31 34.07
C LEU A 544 -18.94 -17.61 35.09
N GLY A 545 -19.47 -16.67 35.89
CA GLY A 545 -18.71 -15.97 36.92
C GLY A 545 -17.87 -14.81 36.39
N ILE A 546 -18.32 -14.15 35.30
CA ILE A 546 -17.62 -13.01 34.71
C ILE A 546 -17.69 -11.82 35.68
N GLY A 547 -16.55 -11.42 36.23
CA GLY A 547 -16.45 -10.32 37.19
C GLY A 547 -16.37 -8.94 36.53
N THR A 548 -15.76 -8.86 35.34
CA THR A 548 -15.60 -7.58 34.61
C THR A 548 -15.86 -7.74 33.12
N VAL A 549 -16.56 -6.78 32.53
CA VAL A 549 -16.79 -6.67 31.09
C VAL A 549 -16.05 -5.44 30.56
N TYR A 550 -15.11 -5.62 29.64
CA TYR A 550 -14.49 -4.53 28.89
C TYR A 550 -15.15 -4.41 27.53
N ASN A 551 -15.87 -3.31 27.31
CA ASN A 551 -16.50 -3.03 26.02
C ASN A 551 -15.64 -2.12 25.16
N CYS A 552 -14.92 -2.70 24.20
CA CYS A 552 -14.17 -1.98 23.17
C CYS A 552 -14.85 -2.03 21.78
N ALA A 553 -16.04 -2.63 21.68
CA ALA A 553 -16.78 -2.73 20.43
C ALA A 553 -17.43 -1.37 20.08
N ALA A 554 -17.10 -0.85 18.90
CA ALA A 554 -17.73 0.34 18.35
C ALA A 554 -17.78 0.28 16.81
N VAL A 555 -18.81 0.90 16.22
CA VAL A 555 -18.82 1.25 14.80
C VAL A 555 -18.48 2.72 14.65
N VAL A 556 -17.39 2.99 13.93
CA VAL A 556 -16.86 4.34 13.68
C VAL A 556 -16.87 4.72 12.19
N LYS A 557 -17.63 3.98 11.37
CA LYS A 557 -17.77 4.29 9.93
C LYS A 557 -18.42 5.66 9.76
N HIS A 558 -17.73 6.59 9.10
CA HIS A 558 -18.21 7.95 8.83
C HIS A 558 -19.48 8.02 7.96
N TYR A 559 -19.83 6.92 7.27
CA TYR A 559 -20.98 6.82 6.35
C TYR A 559 -21.86 5.59 6.61
N ALA A 560 -21.88 5.06 7.83
CA ALA A 560 -22.86 4.02 8.16
C ALA A 560 -24.27 4.61 8.23
N ALA A 561 -25.27 3.82 7.83
CA ALA A 561 -26.67 4.19 8.03
C ALA A 561 -26.95 4.34 9.53
N GLY A 562 -27.83 5.28 9.91
CA GLY A 562 -28.03 5.65 11.32
C GLY A 562 -28.51 4.48 12.20
N ASP A 563 -29.25 3.55 11.62
CA ASP A 563 -29.71 2.31 12.23
C ASP A 563 -28.56 1.33 12.55
N GLU A 564 -27.52 1.25 11.71
CA GLU A 564 -26.33 0.40 11.97
C GLU A 564 -25.51 0.95 13.15
N LEU A 565 -25.40 2.28 13.28
CA LEU A 565 -24.70 2.95 14.38
C LEU A 565 -25.45 2.81 15.71
N GLU A 566 -26.76 3.03 15.71
CA GLU A 566 -27.61 2.90 16.89
C GLU A 566 -27.63 1.46 17.41
N LYS A 567 -27.80 0.49 16.51
CA LYS A 567 -27.84 -0.93 16.88
C LYS A 567 -26.60 -1.39 17.65
N ILE A 568 -25.41 -0.98 17.22
CA ILE A 568 -24.17 -1.46 17.86
C ILE A 568 -23.76 -0.57 19.03
N ASN A 569 -23.77 0.75 18.86
CA ASN A 569 -23.23 1.67 19.86
C ASN A 569 -24.25 2.02 20.96
N VAL A 570 -25.55 1.76 20.76
CA VAL A 570 -26.62 2.02 21.74
C VAL A 570 -27.27 0.72 22.20
N GLU A 571 -27.92 -0.03 21.31
CA GLU A 571 -28.62 -1.26 21.70
C GLU A 571 -27.63 -2.32 22.23
N GLY A 572 -26.50 -2.50 21.53
CA GLY A 572 -25.44 -3.41 21.96
C GLY A 572 -24.88 -3.08 23.35
N VAL A 573 -24.72 -1.79 23.67
CA VAL A 573 -24.28 -1.36 25.00
C VAL A 573 -25.38 -1.59 26.04
N SER A 574 -26.64 -1.34 25.69
CA SER A 574 -27.78 -1.65 26.57
C SER A 574 -27.81 -3.13 26.95
N ASN A 575 -27.59 -4.03 25.99
CA ASN A 575 -27.53 -5.46 26.25
C ASN A 575 -26.41 -5.83 27.22
N LEU A 576 -25.24 -5.19 27.12
CA LEU A 576 -24.14 -5.41 28.05
C LEU A 576 -24.45 -4.89 29.46
N VAL A 577 -25.14 -3.75 29.57
CA VAL A 577 -25.60 -3.23 30.87
C VAL A 577 -26.55 -4.21 31.54
N ASP A 578 -27.49 -4.77 30.79
CA ASP A 578 -28.45 -5.74 31.32
C ASP A 578 -27.76 -7.07 31.70
N PHE A 579 -26.81 -7.53 30.88
CA PHE A 579 -25.95 -8.67 31.21
C PHE A 579 -25.20 -8.42 32.54
N CYS A 580 -24.51 -7.29 32.67
CA CYS A 580 -23.74 -6.95 33.86
C CYS A 580 -24.60 -6.85 35.12
N ARG A 581 -25.81 -6.29 35.01
CA ARG A 581 -26.78 -6.25 36.12
C ARG A 581 -27.22 -7.64 36.55
N SER A 582 -27.42 -8.56 35.60
CA SER A 582 -27.88 -9.92 35.89
C SER A 582 -26.79 -10.80 36.51
N ASP A 583 -25.52 -10.64 36.11
CA ASP A 583 -24.39 -11.47 36.57
C ASP A 583 -23.60 -10.79 37.71
N ASN A 584 -24.05 -9.62 38.18
CA ASN A 584 -23.34 -8.76 39.13
C ASN A 584 -21.89 -8.43 38.68
N ALA A 585 -21.71 -8.24 37.38
CA ALA A 585 -20.44 -7.93 36.75
C ALA A 585 -20.24 -6.41 36.64
N ARG A 586 -18.98 -5.96 36.66
CA ARG A 586 -18.62 -4.56 36.42
C ARG A 586 -18.48 -4.30 34.92
N LEU A 587 -19.17 -3.29 34.40
CA LEU A 587 -18.97 -2.83 33.03
C LEU A 587 -17.94 -1.70 32.97
N ILE A 588 -16.85 -1.91 32.23
CA ILE A 588 -15.92 -0.88 31.79
C ILE A 588 -16.25 -0.54 30.33
N GLN A 589 -16.99 0.54 30.14
CA GLN A 589 -17.39 1.03 28.83
C GLN A 589 -16.30 1.93 28.25
N ILE A 590 -15.71 1.56 27.12
CA ILE A 590 -14.73 2.40 26.42
C ILE A 590 -15.33 2.91 25.12
N SER A 591 -15.78 4.16 25.13
CA SER A 591 -16.39 4.80 23.97
C SER A 591 -15.37 5.61 23.18
N THR A 592 -15.19 5.27 21.91
CA THR A 592 -14.40 6.08 20.97
C THR A 592 -15.32 7.12 20.32
N VAL A 593 -15.15 8.38 20.69
CA VAL A 593 -15.89 9.49 20.06
C VAL A 593 -15.00 10.12 19.00
N SER A 594 -15.50 10.19 17.75
CA SER A 594 -14.84 10.97 16.73
C SER A 594 -15.04 12.47 17.02
N ILE A 595 -13.94 13.21 17.15
CA ILE A 595 -13.94 14.66 17.38
C ILE A 595 -14.63 15.41 16.21
N SER A 596 -14.78 14.77 15.04
CA SER A 596 -15.49 15.34 13.89
C SER A 596 -17.02 15.26 13.98
N GLY A 597 -17.59 14.70 15.05
CA GLY A 597 -19.02 14.39 15.18
C GLY A 597 -19.93 15.44 15.83
N MET A 598 -19.42 16.58 16.32
CA MET A 598 -20.28 17.57 16.99
C MET A 598 -21.14 18.36 15.99
N ARG A 599 -22.39 17.90 15.77
CA ARG A 599 -23.46 18.72 15.17
C ARG A 599 -24.16 19.57 16.22
N THR A 600 -24.61 20.73 15.73
CA THR A 600 -25.20 21.91 16.39
C THR A 600 -26.18 21.65 17.54
N ARG A 601 -26.04 22.48 18.59
CA ARG A 601 -26.81 22.58 19.86
C ARG A 601 -28.35 22.58 19.80
N ASP A 602 -28.99 22.53 18.64
CA ASP A 602 -30.42 22.86 18.51
C ASP A 602 -31.39 21.65 18.48
N THR A 603 -30.92 20.40 18.51
CA THR A 603 -31.80 19.21 18.34
C THR A 603 -31.97 18.30 19.55
N LEU A 604 -31.35 18.59 20.69
CA LEU A 604 -31.59 17.85 21.94
C LEU A 604 -32.18 18.80 22.98
N GLY A 605 -33.48 18.67 23.24
CA GLY A 605 -34.18 19.46 24.25
C GLY A 605 -33.48 19.34 25.62
N ASN A 606 -32.81 20.42 26.03
CA ASN A 606 -32.36 20.74 27.40
C ASN A 606 -31.84 19.58 28.28
N LYS A 607 -31.17 18.59 27.71
CA LYS A 607 -30.33 17.67 28.47
C LYS A 607 -28.88 17.95 28.10
N VAL A 608 -28.28 18.86 28.86
CA VAL A 608 -26.83 19.00 28.91
C VAL A 608 -26.29 17.66 29.40
N LEU A 609 -25.64 16.91 28.52
CA LEU A 609 -24.77 15.82 28.94
C LEU A 609 -23.56 16.49 29.58
N ASP A 610 -23.52 16.46 30.90
CA ASP A 610 -22.36 16.87 31.68
C ASP A 610 -21.24 15.86 31.44
N GLU A 611 -20.22 16.25 30.67
CA GLU A 611 -19.02 15.44 30.42
C GLU A 611 -18.28 15.09 31.72
N GLY A 612 -18.47 15.85 32.80
CA GLY A 612 -17.97 15.53 34.13
C GLY A 612 -18.62 14.29 34.76
N ALA A 613 -19.77 13.84 34.24
CA ALA A 613 -20.45 12.63 34.68
C ALA A 613 -20.05 11.36 33.89
N LEU A 614 -19.23 11.50 32.84
CA LEU A 614 -18.78 10.38 31.99
C LEU A 614 -17.44 9.77 32.43
N TYR A 615 -16.78 10.36 33.43
CA TYR A 615 -15.60 9.80 34.07
C TYR A 615 -15.97 9.33 35.48
N ILE A 616 -16.08 8.01 35.66
CA ILE A 616 -15.94 7.34 36.96
C ILE A 616 -14.62 6.59 36.95
#